data_AF-A0A5N5GA06-F1
#
_entry.id   AF-A0A5N5GA06-F1
#
_cell.length_a   1.000
_cell.length_b   1.000
_cell.length_c   1.000
_cell.angle_alpha   90.00
_cell.angle_beta   90.00
_cell.angle_gamma   90.00
#
_symmetry.space_group_name_H-M   'P 1'
#
loop_
_entity.id
_entity.type
_entity.pdbx_description
1 polymer ?
#
loop_
_entity_poly.entity_id
_entity_poly.type
_entity_poly.pdbx_seq_one_letter_code
_entity_poly.pdbx_strand_id
1 'polypeptide(L)'
;MKLEMATAGSISYYFSTAFLFVLAFNLLSFQAMTASGQEANDDDLIQFALNLEFMEAEFFLHGSLGTGLDTISPSLTQGGPAPIGAQKANLDSLVAPIIEEFGYEEVGHIRAIVTRVGGFPRPLLNLSRQNFAKVFDQAVGFNLVPPFDPYANSVNFLLAAYLIPYVGIGGYVGVIPNLTAPANLGLVASLLGVEAGQDAVVRALLYERRNQKVFPYILTVAEFTNQISALRNRLGGSGNKDEGLIVPTILGAENRTSSNVLSADPNSLSYARTPAEILGIVYGTGNATMPGGFFPLGANGKIATTVRT
;
A
#
# COMPACT_ATOMS: atom_id res chain seq x y z
N MET A 1 51.39 -10.49 45.93
CA MET A 1 51.89 -9.97 44.65
C MET A 1 51.81 -11.07 43.60
N LYS A 2 50.74 -11.06 42.80
CA LYS A 2 50.63 -11.59 41.42
C LYS A 2 49.22 -11.29 40.95
N LEU A 3 49.11 -10.31 40.05
CA LEU A 3 47.90 -10.00 39.28
C LEU A 3 47.83 -11.08 38.18
N GLU A 4 46.73 -11.81 38.06
CA GLU A 4 46.44 -12.59 36.86
C GLU A 4 45.38 -11.84 36.03
N MET A 5 45.79 -11.49 34.81
CA MET A 5 44.95 -10.95 33.75
C MET A 5 44.00 -12.04 33.25
N ALA A 6 42.69 -11.83 33.38
CA ALA A 6 41.70 -12.62 32.65
C ALA A 6 41.59 -12.09 31.22
N THR A 7 41.92 -12.95 30.26
CA THR A 7 41.87 -12.76 28.81
C THR A 7 40.46 -12.46 28.30
N ALA A 8 40.31 -11.42 27.50
CA ALA A 8 39.13 -11.15 26.68
C ALA A 8 38.97 -12.25 25.61
N GLY A 9 37.95 -13.09 25.76
CA GLY A 9 37.59 -14.13 24.82
C GLY A 9 36.10 -14.08 24.49
N SER A 10 35.81 -14.06 23.18
CA SER A 10 34.55 -14.46 22.54
C SER A 10 33.28 -13.61 22.75
N ILE A 11 33.27 -12.38 22.22
CA ILE A 11 32.01 -11.71 21.76
C ILE A 11 31.82 -11.87 20.24
N SER A 12 32.87 -12.24 19.51
CA SER A 12 32.87 -12.31 18.03
C SER A 12 32.08 -13.48 17.42
N TYR A 13 31.70 -14.49 18.21
CA TYR A 13 31.01 -15.69 17.69
C TYR A 13 29.48 -15.59 17.62
N TYR A 14 28.85 -14.64 18.32
CA TYR A 14 27.39 -14.48 18.29
C TYR A 14 26.91 -13.56 17.15
N PHE A 15 27.79 -12.72 16.60
CA PHE A 15 27.45 -11.85 15.48
C PHE A 15 27.47 -12.58 14.12
N SER A 16 28.23 -13.68 13.98
CA SER A 16 28.30 -14.41 12.71
C SER A 16 27.12 -15.35 12.49
N THR A 17 26.56 -15.95 13.55
CA THR A 17 25.41 -16.85 13.45
C THR A 17 24.09 -16.11 13.22
N ALA A 18 23.92 -14.92 13.81
CA ALA A 18 22.75 -14.08 13.58
C ALA A 18 22.70 -13.54 12.13
N PHE A 19 23.86 -13.22 11.54
CA PHE A 19 23.95 -12.75 10.16
C PHE A 19 23.62 -13.85 9.15
N LEU A 20 24.04 -15.09 9.41
CA LEU A 20 23.68 -16.26 8.60
C LEU A 20 22.19 -16.62 8.70
N PHE A 21 21.55 -16.38 9.84
CA PHE A 21 20.11 -16.65 10.03
C PHE A 21 19.23 -15.64 9.27
N VAL A 22 19.64 -14.37 9.21
CA VAL A 22 18.96 -13.32 8.42
C VAL A 22 19.16 -13.54 6.92
N LEU A 23 20.34 -14.01 6.48
CA LEU A 23 20.54 -14.42 5.08
C LEU A 23 19.69 -15.63 4.70
N ALA A 24 19.59 -16.62 5.60
CA ALA A 24 18.79 -17.84 5.38
C ALA A 24 17.29 -17.56 5.32
N PHE A 25 16.75 -16.62 6.12
CA PHE A 25 15.35 -16.22 6.03
C PHE A 25 15.02 -15.44 4.75
N ASN A 26 15.94 -14.59 4.27
CA ASN A 26 15.77 -13.94 2.97
C ASN A 26 15.80 -14.94 1.80
N LEU A 27 16.63 -15.99 1.89
CA LEU A 27 16.68 -17.08 0.92
C LEU A 27 15.43 -17.99 0.97
N LEU A 28 14.85 -18.22 2.15
CA LEU A 28 13.64 -19.03 2.33
C LEU A 28 12.38 -18.32 1.81
N SER A 29 12.30 -16.98 1.94
CA SER A 29 11.25 -16.18 1.30
C SER A 29 11.31 -16.26 -0.24
N PHE A 30 12.51 -16.46 -0.79
CA PHE A 30 12.72 -16.67 -2.23
C PHE A 30 12.37 -18.08 -2.70
N GLN A 31 12.49 -19.10 -1.85
CA GLN A 31 12.10 -20.48 -2.20
C GLN A 31 10.60 -20.68 -2.36
N ALA A 32 9.76 -19.75 -1.88
CA ALA A 32 8.34 -19.74 -2.21
C ALA A 32 8.03 -19.20 -3.62
N MET A 33 8.97 -18.50 -4.28
CA MET A 33 8.79 -18.00 -5.66
C MET A 33 9.41 -18.91 -6.74
N THR A 34 10.20 -19.91 -6.37
CA THR A 34 10.91 -20.77 -7.34
C THR A 34 10.09 -21.95 -7.88
N ALA A 35 8.80 -22.03 -7.57
CA ALA A 35 7.93 -23.13 -8.01
C ALA A 35 7.57 -23.13 -9.51
N SER A 36 7.89 -22.07 -10.28
CA SER A 36 7.56 -21.99 -11.72
C SER A 36 8.75 -21.88 -12.69
N GLY A 37 10.00 -21.93 -12.21
CA GLY A 37 11.17 -22.11 -13.07
C GLY A 37 11.63 -20.91 -13.92
N GLN A 38 11.08 -19.70 -13.73
CA GLN A 38 11.68 -18.48 -14.27
C GLN A 38 11.48 -17.29 -13.32
N GLU A 39 12.59 -16.76 -12.79
CA GLU A 39 12.59 -15.55 -11.97
C GLU A 39 11.84 -14.40 -12.68
N ALA A 40 11.16 -13.57 -11.89
CA ALA A 40 10.47 -12.39 -12.41
C ALA A 40 11.50 -11.41 -13.00
N ASN A 41 11.27 -10.93 -14.21
CA ASN A 41 12.10 -9.88 -14.81
C ASN A 41 11.58 -8.49 -14.45
N ASP A 42 12.28 -7.43 -14.87
CA ASP A 42 11.84 -6.04 -14.64
C ASP A 42 10.38 -5.79 -15.11
N ASP A 43 9.98 -6.36 -16.25
CA ASP A 43 8.64 -6.15 -16.80
C ASP A 43 7.59 -6.80 -15.89
N ASP A 44 7.81 -8.02 -15.42
CA ASP A 44 6.95 -8.74 -14.47
C ASP A 44 6.80 -7.95 -13.16
N LEU A 45 7.92 -7.37 -12.69
CA LEU A 45 8.02 -6.58 -11.47
C LEU A 45 7.24 -5.25 -11.58
N ILE A 46 7.36 -4.54 -12.69
CA ILE A 46 6.62 -3.30 -12.95
C ILE A 46 5.14 -3.57 -13.21
N GLN A 47 4.82 -4.61 -13.98
CA GLN A 47 3.43 -4.99 -14.26
C GLN A 47 2.66 -5.33 -12.99
N PHE A 48 3.32 -5.85 -11.94
CA PHE A 48 2.64 -6.07 -10.66
C PHE A 48 1.99 -4.79 -10.10
N ALA A 49 2.64 -3.63 -10.27
CA ALA A 49 2.13 -2.34 -9.81
C ALA A 49 0.78 -1.99 -10.46
N LEU A 50 0.55 -2.37 -11.73
CA LEU A 50 -0.72 -2.10 -12.44
C LEU A 50 -1.97 -2.53 -11.65
N ASN A 51 -1.86 -3.55 -10.79
CA ASN A 51 -2.99 -3.92 -9.93
C ASN A 51 -3.44 -2.79 -9.01
N LEU A 52 -2.49 -2.10 -8.39
CA LEU A 52 -2.75 -0.96 -7.52
C LEU A 52 -3.16 0.26 -8.33
N GLU A 53 -2.47 0.55 -9.44
CA GLU A 53 -2.82 1.65 -10.35
C GLU A 53 -4.28 1.56 -10.84
N PHE A 54 -4.74 0.35 -11.20
CA PHE A 54 -6.15 0.14 -11.54
C PHE A 54 -7.08 0.40 -10.35
N MET A 55 -6.70 -0.06 -9.15
CA MET A 55 -7.50 0.16 -7.95
C MET A 55 -7.63 1.64 -7.60
N GLU A 56 -6.54 2.40 -7.71
CA GLU A 56 -6.46 3.82 -7.43
C GLU A 56 -7.20 4.65 -8.48
N ALA A 57 -6.95 4.39 -9.77
CA ALA A 57 -7.68 5.03 -10.87
C ALA A 57 -9.19 4.87 -10.72
N GLU A 58 -9.65 3.63 -10.51
CA GLU A 58 -11.09 3.37 -10.34
C GLU A 58 -11.65 4.04 -9.09
N PHE A 59 -10.94 4.00 -7.96
CA PHE A 59 -11.43 4.59 -6.73
C PHE A 59 -11.51 6.12 -6.80
N PHE A 60 -10.48 6.78 -7.31
CA PHE A 60 -10.41 8.24 -7.40
C PHE A 60 -11.32 8.81 -8.49
N LEU A 61 -11.35 8.20 -9.69
CA LEU A 61 -12.24 8.63 -10.76
C LEU A 61 -13.71 8.45 -10.38
N HIS A 62 -14.08 7.28 -9.82
CA HIS A 62 -15.45 7.11 -9.35
C HIS A 62 -15.76 8.07 -8.20
N GLY A 63 -14.87 8.23 -7.22
CA GLY A 63 -15.07 9.13 -6.09
C GLY A 63 -15.36 10.57 -6.50
N SER A 64 -14.58 11.12 -7.44
CA SER A 64 -14.71 12.50 -7.90
C SER A 64 -15.78 12.69 -8.99
N LEU A 65 -15.76 11.87 -10.04
CA LEU A 65 -16.58 12.05 -11.25
C LEU A 65 -17.84 11.20 -11.24
N GLY A 66 -17.81 10.05 -10.57
CA GLY A 66 -18.88 9.04 -10.60
C GLY A 66 -18.72 8.00 -11.70
N THR A 67 -17.65 8.06 -12.50
CA THR A 67 -17.33 7.10 -13.56
C THR A 67 -15.86 6.71 -13.50
N GLY A 68 -15.52 5.53 -14.01
CA GLY A 68 -14.15 5.00 -14.02
C GLY A 68 -13.51 4.96 -15.41
N LEU A 69 -12.50 4.08 -15.56
CA LEU A 69 -11.71 3.97 -16.79
C LEU A 69 -12.54 3.61 -18.03
N ASP A 70 -13.65 2.89 -17.85
CA ASP A 70 -14.56 2.51 -18.95
C ASP A 70 -15.18 3.71 -19.68
N THR A 71 -15.15 4.90 -19.07
CA THR A 71 -15.54 6.17 -19.72
C THR A 71 -14.33 7.03 -20.04
N ILE A 72 -13.38 7.13 -19.10
CA ILE A 72 -12.26 8.09 -19.19
C ILE A 72 -11.18 7.63 -20.17
N SER A 73 -10.82 6.34 -20.14
CA SER A 73 -9.79 5.76 -21.01
C SER A 73 -10.03 4.27 -21.24
N PRO A 74 -11.06 3.89 -22.03
CA PRO A 74 -11.54 2.51 -22.09
C PRO A 74 -10.50 1.52 -22.63
N SER A 75 -9.57 1.98 -23.47
CA SER A 75 -8.49 1.15 -24.00
C SER A 75 -7.51 0.67 -22.92
N LEU A 76 -7.32 1.45 -21.85
CA LEU A 76 -6.40 1.11 -20.77
C LEU A 76 -6.91 -0.01 -19.86
N THR A 77 -8.22 -0.31 -19.86
CA THR A 77 -8.76 -1.45 -19.11
C THR A 77 -8.36 -2.78 -19.72
N GLN A 78 -7.92 -2.77 -20.99
CA GLN A 78 -7.58 -3.95 -21.80
C GLN A 78 -8.68 -5.02 -21.76
N GLY A 79 -9.94 -4.59 -21.72
CA GLY A 79 -11.12 -5.47 -21.69
C GLY A 79 -11.40 -6.11 -20.32
N GLY A 80 -10.72 -5.69 -19.26
CA GLY A 80 -10.99 -6.14 -17.89
C GLY A 80 -12.36 -5.66 -17.37
N PRO A 81 -13.01 -6.40 -16.45
CA PRO A 81 -14.35 -6.09 -15.95
C PRO A 81 -14.39 -4.81 -15.11
N ALA A 82 -15.53 -4.11 -15.13
CA ALA A 82 -15.79 -2.92 -14.31
C ALA A 82 -15.74 -3.24 -12.80
N PRO A 83 -15.32 -2.28 -11.95
CA PRO A 83 -15.27 -2.49 -10.51
C PRO A 83 -16.67 -2.69 -9.92
N ILE A 84 -16.76 -3.50 -8.88
CA ILE A 84 -18.00 -3.70 -8.11
C ILE A 84 -18.18 -2.53 -7.15
N GLY A 85 -19.33 -1.85 -7.25
CA GLY A 85 -19.84 -0.99 -6.19
C GLY A 85 -19.13 0.35 -6.01
N ALA A 86 -18.25 0.74 -6.94
CA ALA A 86 -17.63 2.06 -6.99
C ALA A 86 -18.69 3.15 -7.25
N GLN A 87 -18.60 4.28 -6.55
CA GLN A 87 -19.63 5.32 -6.53
C GLN A 87 -19.05 6.72 -6.48
N LYS A 88 -19.85 7.70 -6.92
CA LYS A 88 -19.57 9.11 -6.67
C LYS A 88 -19.62 9.40 -5.18
N ALA A 89 -18.54 9.97 -4.65
CA ALA A 89 -18.47 10.42 -3.27
C ALA A 89 -19.07 11.82 -3.11
N ASN A 90 -19.56 12.12 -1.92
CA ASN A 90 -19.99 13.47 -1.53
C ASN A 90 -18.78 14.29 -1.05
N LEU A 91 -17.92 14.69 -1.99
CA LEU A 91 -16.71 15.47 -1.68
C LEU A 91 -17.03 16.96 -1.60
N ASP A 92 -16.39 17.65 -0.66
CA ASP A 92 -16.47 19.12 -0.56
C ASP A 92 -15.65 19.81 -1.66
N SER A 93 -15.77 21.13 -1.76
CA SER A 93 -15.15 21.93 -2.82
C SER A 93 -13.61 21.94 -2.78
N LEU A 94 -12.99 21.54 -1.67
CA LEU A 94 -11.54 21.40 -1.58
C LEU A 94 -11.12 20.01 -2.04
N VAL A 95 -11.76 18.97 -1.52
CA VAL A 95 -11.34 17.58 -1.76
C VAL A 95 -11.74 17.08 -3.14
N ALA A 96 -12.88 17.52 -3.68
CA ALA A 96 -13.35 17.09 -5.01
C ALA A 96 -12.32 17.28 -6.14
N PRO A 97 -11.77 18.49 -6.38
CA PRO A 97 -10.79 18.70 -7.45
C PRO A 97 -9.46 17.99 -7.19
N ILE A 98 -9.05 17.81 -5.92
CA ILE A 98 -7.81 17.08 -5.58
C ILE A 98 -7.94 15.59 -5.96
N ILE A 99 -9.07 14.97 -5.60
CA ILE A 99 -9.30 13.56 -5.94
C ILE A 99 -9.53 13.37 -7.44
N GLU A 100 -10.11 14.36 -8.12
CA GLU A 100 -10.19 14.36 -9.58
C GLU A 100 -8.80 14.38 -10.24
N GLU A 101 -7.90 15.24 -9.74
CA GLU A 101 -6.50 15.29 -10.20
C GLU A 101 -5.83 13.92 -10.05
N PHE A 102 -5.90 13.31 -8.87
CA PHE A 102 -5.31 11.98 -8.63
C PHE A 102 -5.87 10.94 -9.60
N GLY A 103 -7.20 10.92 -9.79
CA GLY A 103 -7.82 10.00 -10.75
C GLY A 103 -7.26 10.12 -12.17
N TYR A 104 -6.93 11.33 -12.63
CA TYR A 104 -6.29 11.52 -13.94
C TYR A 104 -4.80 11.20 -13.95
N GLU A 105 -4.10 11.41 -12.84
CA GLU A 105 -2.70 10.98 -12.67
C GLU A 105 -2.58 9.45 -12.78
N GLU A 106 -3.49 8.70 -12.16
CA GLU A 106 -3.52 7.23 -12.25
C GLU A 106 -3.78 6.73 -13.69
N VAL A 107 -4.62 7.43 -14.45
CA VAL A 107 -4.77 7.17 -15.90
C VAL A 107 -3.43 7.35 -16.62
N GLY A 108 -2.65 8.35 -16.22
CA GLY A 108 -1.29 8.60 -16.67
C GLY A 108 -0.33 7.47 -16.29
N HIS A 109 -0.34 7.02 -15.04
CA HIS A 109 0.50 5.93 -14.54
C HIS A 109 0.25 4.61 -15.27
N ILE A 110 -1.01 4.19 -15.37
CA ILE A 110 -1.41 2.99 -16.12
C ILE A 110 -0.88 3.07 -17.55
N ARG A 111 -1.10 4.20 -18.23
CA ARG A 111 -0.62 4.41 -19.61
C ARG A 111 0.90 4.35 -19.71
N ALA A 112 1.63 4.94 -18.77
CA ALA A 112 3.09 4.93 -18.76
C ALA A 112 3.64 3.51 -18.61
N ILE A 113 3.09 2.74 -17.66
CA ILE A 113 3.48 1.34 -17.45
C ILE A 113 3.12 0.50 -18.67
N VAL A 114 1.87 0.56 -19.15
CA VAL A 114 1.42 -0.22 -20.31
C VAL A 114 2.26 0.08 -21.56
N THR A 115 2.64 1.34 -21.76
CA THR A 115 3.51 1.73 -22.90
C THR A 115 4.92 1.16 -22.76
N ARG A 116 5.46 1.08 -21.55
CA ARG A 116 6.86 0.70 -21.31
C ARG A 116 7.10 -0.80 -21.29
N VAL A 117 6.22 -1.55 -20.62
CA VAL A 117 6.39 -2.98 -20.31
C VAL A 117 5.19 -3.83 -20.73
N GLY A 118 4.20 -3.25 -21.40
CA GLY A 118 2.92 -3.92 -21.63
C GLY A 118 2.05 -3.97 -20.37
N GLY A 119 0.89 -4.61 -20.47
CA GLY A 119 0.02 -4.80 -19.31
C GLY A 119 -0.89 -5.99 -19.47
N PHE A 120 -1.91 -6.03 -18.62
CA PHE A 120 -2.92 -7.08 -18.60
C PHE A 120 -4.32 -6.47 -18.41
N PRO A 121 -5.39 -7.23 -18.70
CA PRO A 121 -6.76 -6.80 -18.38
C PRO A 121 -6.89 -6.39 -16.92
N ARG A 122 -7.52 -5.23 -16.66
CA ARG A 122 -7.87 -4.75 -15.32
C ARG A 122 -8.47 -5.91 -14.50
N PRO A 123 -7.96 -6.22 -13.31
CA PRO A 123 -8.55 -7.26 -12.46
C PRO A 123 -9.94 -6.85 -11.96
N LEU A 124 -10.77 -7.81 -11.57
CA LEU A 124 -12.05 -7.48 -10.94
C LEU A 124 -11.78 -6.86 -9.56
N LEU A 125 -12.18 -5.60 -9.39
CA LEU A 125 -12.03 -4.85 -8.16
C LEU A 125 -13.34 -4.84 -7.37
N ASN A 126 -13.26 -4.86 -6.04
CA ASN A 126 -14.41 -4.66 -5.15
C ASN A 126 -14.25 -3.38 -4.33
N LEU A 127 -14.79 -2.29 -4.87
CA LEU A 127 -14.78 -0.96 -4.26
C LEU A 127 -16.10 -0.66 -3.55
N SER A 128 -16.91 -1.67 -3.26
CA SER A 128 -18.21 -1.48 -2.61
C SER A 128 -18.09 -0.96 -1.17
N ARG A 129 -19.10 -0.23 -0.72
CA ARG A 129 -19.23 0.21 0.68
C ARG A 129 -19.10 -0.96 1.66
N GLN A 130 -19.64 -2.13 1.31
CA GLN A 130 -19.60 -3.33 2.13
C GLN A 130 -18.18 -3.89 2.28
N ASN A 131 -17.35 -3.79 1.23
CA ASN A 131 -15.97 -4.21 1.32
C ASN A 131 -15.16 -3.26 2.22
N PHE A 132 -15.29 -1.94 2.00
CA PHE A 132 -14.66 -0.95 2.88
C PHE A 132 -15.12 -1.09 4.34
N ALA A 133 -16.41 -1.28 4.60
CA ALA A 133 -16.91 -1.53 5.95
C ALA A 133 -16.20 -2.70 6.64
N LYS A 134 -16.03 -3.83 5.95
CA LYS A 134 -15.30 -4.99 6.50
C LYS A 134 -13.85 -4.66 6.84
N VAL A 135 -13.15 -3.92 5.97
CA VAL A 135 -11.76 -3.50 6.21
C VAL A 135 -11.67 -2.59 7.44
N PHE A 136 -12.58 -1.62 7.55
CA PHE A 136 -12.62 -0.69 8.68
C PHE A 136 -12.99 -1.38 10.00
N ASP A 137 -13.94 -2.32 9.98
CA ASP A 137 -14.29 -3.14 11.14
C ASP A 137 -13.09 -3.98 11.60
N GLN A 138 -12.34 -4.56 10.65
CA GLN A 138 -11.13 -5.33 10.92
C GLN A 138 -9.99 -4.44 11.45
N ALA A 139 -9.92 -3.18 11.01
CA ALA A 139 -8.94 -2.21 11.50
C ALA A 139 -9.20 -1.87 12.96
N VAL A 140 -10.44 -1.47 13.28
CA VAL A 140 -10.83 -1.02 14.64
C VAL A 140 -11.10 -2.16 15.62
N GLY A 141 -11.29 -3.39 15.11
CA GLY A 141 -11.48 -4.61 15.91
C GLY A 141 -12.91 -4.84 16.39
N PHE A 142 -13.88 -4.11 15.85
CA PHE A 142 -15.31 -4.26 16.15
C PHE A 142 -16.15 -3.73 14.99
N ASN A 143 -17.42 -4.14 14.93
CA ASN A 143 -18.32 -3.68 13.88
C ASN A 143 -18.73 -2.22 14.12
N LEU A 144 -18.44 -1.35 13.16
CA LEU A 144 -18.90 0.03 13.16
C LEU A 144 -20.41 0.07 12.89
N VAL A 145 -21.12 0.93 13.63
CA VAL A 145 -22.56 1.14 13.47
C VAL A 145 -22.83 2.64 13.28
N PRO A 146 -23.34 3.06 12.10
CA PRO A 146 -23.58 2.27 10.89
C PRO A 146 -22.26 1.75 10.28
N PRO A 147 -22.29 0.82 9.32
CA PRO A 147 -21.09 0.38 8.62
C PRO A 147 -20.34 1.55 7.97
N PHE A 148 -19.01 1.48 7.93
CA PHE A 148 -18.20 2.54 7.30
C PHE A 148 -18.53 2.69 5.82
N ASP A 149 -18.77 3.93 5.40
CA ASP A 149 -19.08 4.29 4.02
C ASP A 149 -18.01 5.24 3.48
N PRO A 150 -17.16 4.81 2.54
CA PRO A 150 -16.09 5.64 1.99
C PRO A 150 -16.63 6.80 1.14
N TYR A 151 -17.87 6.71 0.64
CA TYR A 151 -18.45 7.68 -0.29
C TYR A 151 -19.29 8.77 0.42
N ALA A 152 -19.44 8.67 1.74
CA ALA A 152 -20.39 9.50 2.50
C ALA A 152 -20.00 10.99 2.59
N ASN A 153 -18.71 11.29 2.70
CA ASN A 153 -18.18 12.65 2.79
C ASN A 153 -16.64 12.65 2.57
N SER A 154 -16.04 13.84 2.47
CA SER A 154 -14.60 14.00 2.29
C SER A 154 -13.73 13.32 3.34
N VAL A 155 -14.09 13.33 4.63
CA VAL A 155 -13.28 12.71 5.69
C VAL A 155 -13.29 11.20 5.56
N ASN A 156 -14.46 10.61 5.30
CA ASN A 156 -14.58 9.18 5.05
C ASN A 156 -13.81 8.77 3.78
N PHE A 157 -13.91 9.58 2.71
CA PHE A 157 -13.20 9.29 1.48
C PHE A 157 -11.69 9.38 1.66
N LEU A 158 -11.18 10.40 2.35
CA LEU A 158 -9.76 10.53 2.66
C LEU A 158 -9.25 9.40 3.57
N LEU A 159 -10.03 8.97 4.55
CA LEU A 159 -9.67 7.80 5.38
C LEU A 159 -9.65 6.50 4.56
N ALA A 160 -10.55 6.36 3.58
CA ALA A 160 -10.54 5.23 2.67
C ALA A 160 -9.36 5.30 1.69
N ALA A 161 -9.05 6.49 1.16
CA ALA A 161 -7.89 6.76 0.32
C ALA A 161 -6.59 6.45 1.08
N TYR A 162 -6.50 6.81 2.36
CA TYR A 162 -5.33 6.50 3.21
C TYR A 162 -4.93 5.02 3.22
N LEU A 163 -5.85 4.09 2.92
CA LEU A 163 -5.55 2.65 2.80
C LEU A 163 -4.67 2.31 1.59
N ILE A 164 -4.75 3.06 0.49
CA ILE A 164 -4.37 2.58 -0.85
C ILE A 164 -2.97 3.08 -1.28
N PRO A 165 -2.69 4.40 -1.46
CA PRO A 165 -1.44 4.88 -2.07
C PRO A 165 -0.19 4.45 -1.32
N TYR A 166 -0.25 4.42 0.02
CA TYR A 166 0.87 3.99 0.84
C TYR A 166 1.27 2.52 0.61
N VAL A 167 0.35 1.67 0.14
CA VAL A 167 0.69 0.30 -0.29
C VAL A 167 1.43 0.33 -1.63
N GLY A 168 1.05 1.21 -2.55
CA GLY A 168 1.73 1.48 -3.83
C GLY A 168 3.17 1.94 -3.66
N ILE A 169 3.38 2.97 -2.82
CA ILE A 169 4.71 3.49 -2.45
C ILE A 169 5.61 2.37 -1.94
N GLY A 170 5.09 1.53 -1.03
CA GLY A 170 5.84 0.41 -0.47
C GLY A 170 6.28 -0.60 -1.53
N GLY A 171 5.43 -0.85 -2.52
CA GLY A 171 5.75 -1.69 -3.68
C GLY A 171 6.86 -1.10 -4.54
N TYR A 172 6.78 0.20 -4.85
CA TYR A 172 7.81 0.87 -5.63
C TYR A 172 9.18 0.88 -4.93
N VAL A 173 9.23 1.21 -3.64
CA VAL A 173 10.48 1.14 -2.87
C VAL A 173 11.03 -0.28 -2.82
N GLY A 174 10.15 -1.28 -2.68
CA GLY A 174 10.54 -2.70 -2.64
C GLY A 174 11.03 -3.25 -3.99
N VAL A 175 10.55 -2.71 -5.11
CA VAL A 175 10.89 -3.20 -6.44
C VAL A 175 12.17 -2.59 -6.99
N ILE A 176 12.44 -1.30 -6.69
CA ILE A 176 13.58 -0.54 -7.23
C ILE A 176 14.93 -1.28 -7.14
N PRO A 177 15.32 -1.89 -6.01
CA PRO A 177 16.61 -2.58 -5.90
C PRO A 177 16.77 -3.79 -6.83
N ASN A 178 15.65 -4.32 -7.36
CA ASN A 178 15.62 -5.50 -8.21
C ASN A 178 15.53 -5.15 -9.70
N LEU A 179 15.34 -3.87 -10.05
CA LEU A 179 15.28 -3.43 -11.44
C LEU A 179 16.69 -3.30 -12.03
N THR A 180 16.86 -3.85 -13.21
CA THR A 180 18.17 -3.92 -13.89
C THR A 180 18.29 -2.93 -15.03
N ALA A 181 17.19 -2.55 -15.67
CA ALA A 181 17.19 -1.62 -16.80
C ALA A 181 17.09 -0.16 -16.30
N PRO A 182 18.03 0.74 -16.66
CA PRO A 182 17.98 2.15 -16.26
C PRO A 182 16.68 2.87 -16.65
N ALA A 183 16.08 2.53 -17.79
CA ALA A 183 14.80 3.09 -18.20
C ALA A 183 13.62 2.61 -17.34
N ASN A 184 13.69 1.39 -16.78
CA ASN A 184 12.69 0.86 -15.86
C ASN A 184 12.83 1.49 -14.47
N LEU A 185 14.07 1.66 -14.01
CA LEU A 185 14.39 2.46 -12.82
C LEU A 185 13.87 3.89 -12.94
N GLY A 186 14.10 4.54 -14.09
CA GLY A 186 13.61 5.89 -14.37
C GLY A 186 12.08 5.98 -14.30
N LEU A 187 11.37 5.04 -14.93
CA LEU A 187 9.91 4.97 -14.87
C LEU A 187 9.42 4.83 -13.43
N VAL A 188 9.91 3.83 -12.70
CA VAL A 188 9.45 3.54 -11.33
C VAL A 188 9.79 4.67 -10.37
N ALA A 189 10.95 5.30 -10.50
CA ALA A 189 11.32 6.47 -9.71
C ALA A 189 10.39 7.68 -9.98
N SER A 190 9.97 7.87 -11.23
CA SER A 190 9.01 8.93 -11.58
C SER A 190 7.61 8.66 -11.02
N LEU A 191 7.13 7.40 -11.09
CA LEU A 191 5.85 7.00 -10.50
C LEU A 191 5.86 7.20 -8.98
N LEU A 192 6.89 6.67 -8.30
CA LEU A 192 7.09 6.83 -6.85
C LEU A 192 7.02 8.30 -6.39
N GLY A 193 7.53 9.24 -7.19
CA GLY A 193 7.50 10.67 -6.86
C GLY A 193 6.08 11.25 -6.79
N VAL A 194 5.21 10.87 -7.73
CA VAL A 194 3.81 11.34 -7.78
C VAL A 194 3.01 10.67 -6.67
N GLU A 195 3.13 9.35 -6.53
CA GLU A 195 2.49 8.54 -5.48
C GLU A 195 2.81 9.06 -4.07
N ALA A 196 4.08 9.37 -3.80
CA ALA A 196 4.50 9.96 -2.54
C ALA A 196 3.87 11.34 -2.30
N GLY A 197 3.68 12.13 -3.36
CA GLY A 197 2.97 13.41 -3.30
C GLY A 197 1.50 13.25 -2.95
N GLN A 198 0.81 12.29 -3.59
CA GLN A 198 -0.58 11.99 -3.33
C GLN A 198 -0.81 11.50 -1.90
N ASP A 199 0.00 10.55 -1.40
CA ASP A 199 -0.06 10.10 0.01
C ASP A 199 0.17 11.27 0.97
N ALA A 200 1.17 12.12 0.71
CA ALA A 200 1.46 13.29 1.53
C ALA A 200 0.28 14.28 1.59
N VAL A 201 -0.42 14.52 0.47
CA VAL A 201 -1.61 15.37 0.41
C VAL A 201 -2.76 14.76 1.22
N VAL A 202 -3.05 13.46 1.03
CA VAL A 202 -4.10 12.76 1.81
C VAL A 202 -3.77 12.83 3.31
N ARG A 203 -2.53 12.51 3.68
CA ARG A 203 -2.08 12.56 5.07
C ARG A 203 -2.13 13.97 5.65
N ALA A 204 -1.76 15.00 4.89
CA ALA A 204 -1.83 16.39 5.35
C ALA A 204 -3.27 16.85 5.62
N LEU A 205 -4.21 16.54 4.71
CA LEU A 205 -5.64 16.85 4.87
C LEU A 205 -6.23 16.11 6.09
N LEU A 206 -5.86 14.84 6.29
CA LEU A 206 -6.27 14.12 7.49
C LEU A 206 -5.59 14.65 8.76
N TYR A 207 -4.33 15.07 8.69
CA TYR A 207 -3.58 15.60 9.83
C TYR A 207 -4.15 16.93 10.32
N GLU A 208 -4.59 17.80 9.41
CA GLU A 208 -5.34 19.00 9.74
C GLU A 208 -6.58 18.67 10.59
N ARG A 209 -7.23 17.55 10.28
CA ARG A 209 -8.45 17.03 10.91
C ARG A 209 -8.19 16.00 12.01
N ARG A 210 -6.94 15.78 12.44
CA ARG A 210 -6.55 14.65 13.30
C ARG A 210 -7.38 14.50 14.60
N ASN A 211 -7.80 15.60 15.19
CA ASN A 211 -8.59 15.63 16.44
C ASN A 211 -10.12 15.59 16.19
N GLN A 212 -10.56 15.68 14.94
CA GLN A 212 -11.96 15.61 14.56
C GLN A 212 -12.48 14.19 14.80
N LYS A 213 -13.64 14.06 15.47
CA LYS A 213 -14.39 12.80 15.52
C LYS A 213 -15.03 12.51 14.17
N VAL A 214 -14.92 11.27 13.71
CA VAL A 214 -15.54 10.81 12.47
C VAL A 214 -16.98 10.41 12.78
N PHE A 215 -17.90 11.38 12.77
CA PHE A 215 -19.30 11.13 13.09
C PHE A 215 -19.91 10.05 12.17
N PRO A 216 -20.70 9.09 12.71
CA PRO A 216 -21.20 9.00 14.09
C PRO A 216 -20.30 8.21 15.05
N TYR A 217 -19.10 7.83 14.63
CA TYR A 217 -18.17 7.07 15.46
C TYR A 217 -17.53 7.95 16.54
N ILE A 218 -17.17 7.31 17.65
CA ILE A 218 -16.47 7.98 18.76
C ILE A 218 -15.00 8.23 18.46
N LEU A 219 -14.44 7.52 17.47
CA LEU A 219 -13.05 7.58 17.04
C LEU A 219 -12.75 8.87 16.28
N THR A 220 -11.57 9.40 16.54
CA THR A 220 -10.98 10.52 15.81
C THR A 220 -10.32 10.07 14.52
N VAL A 221 -10.02 11.01 13.63
CA VAL A 221 -9.23 10.77 12.42
C VAL A 221 -7.86 10.16 12.76
N ALA A 222 -7.17 10.66 13.78
CA ALA A 222 -5.89 10.11 14.22
C ALA A 222 -6.02 8.65 14.67
N GLU A 223 -7.05 8.32 15.46
CA GLU A 223 -7.28 6.94 15.92
C GLU A 223 -7.58 6.00 14.76
N PHE A 224 -8.43 6.42 13.80
CA PHE A 224 -8.68 5.62 12.60
C PHE A 224 -7.39 5.34 11.80
N THR A 225 -6.58 6.37 11.53
CA THR A 225 -5.32 6.17 10.78
C THR A 225 -4.35 5.25 11.51
N ASN A 226 -4.22 5.37 12.84
CA ASN A 226 -3.41 4.45 13.63
C ASN A 226 -3.90 2.99 13.54
N GLN A 227 -5.23 2.77 13.60
CA GLN A 227 -5.81 1.42 13.48
C GLN A 227 -5.65 0.84 12.08
N ILE A 228 -5.79 1.68 11.04
CA ILE A 228 -5.57 1.30 9.65
C ILE A 228 -4.11 0.89 9.43
N SER A 229 -3.14 1.66 9.93
CA SER A 229 -1.72 1.29 9.82
C SER A 229 -1.40 0.00 10.55
N ALA A 230 -1.94 -0.17 11.76
CA ALA A 230 -1.79 -1.42 12.49
C ALA A 230 -2.38 -2.61 11.70
N LEU A 231 -3.53 -2.45 11.05
CA LEU A 231 -4.09 -3.48 10.18
C LEU A 231 -3.15 -3.82 9.02
N ARG A 232 -2.63 -2.82 8.29
CA ARG A 232 -1.70 -3.05 7.17
C ARG A 232 -0.44 -3.77 7.60
N ASN A 233 0.11 -3.44 8.76
CA ASN A 233 1.28 -4.14 9.31
C ASN A 233 0.95 -5.60 9.66
N ARG A 234 -0.22 -5.87 10.27
CA ARG A 234 -0.65 -7.25 10.56
C ARG A 234 -0.86 -8.07 9.29
N LEU A 235 -1.51 -7.51 8.28
CA LEU A 235 -1.79 -8.20 7.01
C LEU A 235 -0.53 -8.36 6.16
N GLY A 236 0.42 -7.43 6.23
CA GLY A 236 1.73 -7.58 5.58
C GLY A 236 2.59 -8.66 6.27
N GLY A 237 2.46 -8.83 7.58
CA GLY A 237 3.12 -9.92 8.33
C GLY A 237 4.62 -9.74 8.59
N SER A 238 5.20 -8.60 8.21
CA SER A 238 6.66 -8.37 8.17
C SER A 238 7.11 -7.16 9.01
N GLY A 239 6.57 -7.01 10.23
CA GLY A 239 6.90 -5.90 11.13
C GLY A 239 6.17 -4.59 10.83
N ASN A 240 6.60 -3.51 11.48
CA ASN A 240 6.01 -2.18 11.32
C ASN A 240 6.58 -1.52 10.08
N LYS A 241 5.75 -1.41 9.04
CA LYS A 241 6.08 -0.78 7.75
C LYS A 241 5.06 0.28 7.37
N ASP A 242 4.37 0.81 8.37
CA ASP A 242 3.39 1.88 8.27
C ASP A 242 3.01 2.37 9.66
N GLU A 243 2.70 3.65 9.74
CA GLU A 243 2.32 4.32 10.96
C GLU A 243 1.28 5.41 10.65
N GLY A 244 0.34 5.58 11.58
CA GLY A 244 -0.70 6.59 11.47
C GLY A 244 -0.17 8.00 11.71
N LEU A 245 -1.06 8.99 11.68
CA LEU A 245 -0.69 10.41 11.64
C LEU A 245 -0.05 10.93 12.93
N ILE A 246 -0.25 10.21 14.05
CA ILE A 246 0.27 10.55 15.36
C ILE A 246 0.87 9.31 16.00
N VAL A 247 2.15 9.41 16.34
CA VAL A 247 2.94 8.34 16.95
C VAL A 247 3.52 8.80 18.29
N PRO A 248 3.88 7.88 19.20
CA PRO A 248 4.73 8.21 20.34
C PRO A 248 5.99 8.95 19.90
N THR A 249 6.47 9.93 20.66
CA THR A 249 7.64 10.76 20.28
C THR A 249 8.88 9.95 19.96
N ILE A 250 9.05 8.78 20.59
CA ILE A 250 10.17 7.86 20.36
C ILE A 250 10.13 7.15 18.99
N LEU A 251 9.00 7.21 18.27
CA LEU A 251 8.88 6.68 16.92
C LEU A 251 8.90 7.78 15.86
N GLY A 252 8.59 9.02 16.22
CA GLY A 252 8.61 10.12 15.26
C GLY A 252 10.04 10.59 14.94
N ALA A 253 10.16 11.41 13.90
CA ALA A 253 11.44 11.86 13.34
C ALA A 253 12.43 12.33 14.42
N GLU A 254 13.65 11.79 14.36
CA GLU A 254 14.76 12.04 15.29
C GLU A 254 14.40 11.80 16.77
N ASN A 255 13.35 11.04 17.07
CA ASN A 255 12.77 10.84 18.40
C ASN A 255 12.30 12.14 19.08
N ARG A 256 11.88 13.14 18.29
CA ARG A 256 11.65 14.52 18.76
C ARG A 256 10.27 15.08 18.47
N THR A 257 9.42 14.35 17.76
CA THR A 257 8.07 14.79 17.39
C THR A 257 7.09 13.63 17.47
N SER A 258 5.83 13.92 17.78
CA SER A 258 4.72 12.97 17.66
C SER A 258 3.97 13.07 16.33
N SER A 259 4.30 14.08 15.51
CA SER A 259 3.73 14.27 14.18
C SER A 259 4.31 13.26 13.19
N ASN A 260 3.44 12.64 12.39
CA ASN A 260 3.83 11.63 11.42
C ASN A 260 3.06 11.76 10.10
N VAL A 261 3.08 12.99 9.54
CA VAL A 261 2.45 13.29 8.24
C VAL A 261 3.12 12.55 7.10
N LEU A 262 4.41 12.25 7.21
CA LEU A 262 5.14 11.39 6.27
C LEU A 262 5.64 10.20 7.07
N SER A 263 5.09 9.00 6.83
CA SER A 263 5.50 7.80 7.56
C SER A 263 6.75 7.20 6.91
N ALA A 264 7.79 7.05 7.72
CA ALA A 264 9.09 6.57 7.29
C ALA A 264 9.80 5.80 8.41
N ASP A 265 10.89 5.12 8.08
CA ASP A 265 11.74 4.40 9.03
C ASP A 265 12.57 5.38 9.91
N PRO A 266 13.38 4.89 10.87
CA PRO A 266 14.19 5.76 11.72
C PRO A 266 15.19 6.67 10.99
N ASN A 267 15.53 6.38 9.72
CA ASN A 267 16.37 7.21 8.86
C ASN A 267 15.55 8.13 7.93
N SER A 268 14.23 8.22 8.15
CA SER A 268 13.29 8.91 7.28
C SER A 268 13.24 8.35 5.85
N LEU A 269 13.46 7.04 5.70
CA LEU A 269 13.31 6.33 4.42
C LEU A 269 11.92 5.68 4.34
N SER A 270 11.30 5.76 3.16
CA SER A 270 10.05 5.04 2.89
C SER A 270 10.23 3.53 3.07
N TYR A 271 9.22 2.86 3.61
CA TYR A 271 9.27 1.42 3.84
C TYR A 271 9.14 0.62 2.54
N ALA A 272 9.85 -0.50 2.45
CA ALA A 272 9.74 -1.44 1.33
C ALA A 272 8.74 -2.56 1.64
N ARG A 273 7.85 -2.87 0.69
CA ARG A 273 7.00 -4.06 0.73
C ARG A 273 7.27 -5.02 -0.43
N THR A 274 7.20 -6.31 -0.14
CA THR A 274 7.25 -7.35 -1.19
C THR A 274 5.88 -7.52 -1.86
N PRO A 275 5.80 -8.11 -3.07
CA PRO A 275 4.52 -8.45 -3.69
C PRO A 275 3.62 -9.30 -2.79
N ALA A 276 4.17 -10.27 -2.04
CA ALA A 276 3.38 -11.11 -1.14
C ALA A 276 2.77 -10.31 0.02
N GLU A 277 3.52 -9.38 0.61
CA GLU A 277 3.01 -8.49 1.66
C GLU A 277 1.89 -7.59 1.12
N ILE A 278 2.05 -7.05 -0.10
CA ILE A 278 1.03 -6.23 -0.77
C ILE A 278 -0.24 -7.05 -1.02
N LEU A 279 -0.12 -8.26 -1.59
CA LEU A 279 -1.26 -9.14 -1.83
C LEU A 279 -1.99 -9.51 -0.54
N GLY A 280 -1.26 -9.84 0.53
CA GLY A 280 -1.86 -10.10 1.84
C GLY A 280 -2.70 -8.93 2.37
N ILE A 281 -2.25 -7.69 2.13
CA ILE A 281 -2.97 -6.46 2.50
C ILE A 281 -4.20 -6.25 1.61
N VAL A 282 -4.05 -6.21 0.28
CA VAL A 282 -5.16 -5.86 -0.62
C VAL A 282 -6.22 -6.96 -0.74
N TYR A 283 -5.86 -8.21 -0.42
CA TYR A 283 -6.82 -9.30 -0.27
C TYR A 283 -7.53 -9.28 1.09
N GLY A 284 -7.00 -8.55 2.08
CA GLY A 284 -7.56 -8.46 3.43
C GLY A 284 -7.37 -9.72 4.28
N THR A 285 -6.61 -10.71 3.78
CA THR A 285 -6.46 -12.04 4.39
C THR A 285 -5.17 -12.21 5.17
N GLY A 286 -4.16 -11.38 4.89
CA GLY A 286 -2.79 -11.59 5.38
C GLY A 286 -2.10 -12.79 4.72
N ASN A 287 -2.71 -13.36 3.67
CA ASN A 287 -2.18 -14.48 2.93
C ASN A 287 -2.26 -14.20 1.43
N ALA A 288 -1.09 -14.02 0.81
CA ALA A 288 -0.97 -13.70 -0.61
C ALA A 288 -1.55 -14.76 -1.57
N THR A 289 -1.76 -15.99 -1.07
CA THR A 289 -2.35 -17.10 -1.84
C THR A 289 -3.87 -17.11 -1.82
N MET A 290 -4.50 -16.29 -0.97
CA MET A 290 -5.95 -16.28 -0.75
C MET A 290 -6.57 -14.95 -1.20
N PRO A 291 -7.03 -14.85 -2.46
CA PRO A 291 -7.79 -13.71 -2.95
C PRO A 291 -9.01 -13.35 -2.10
N GLY A 292 -9.36 -12.06 -2.10
CA GLY A 292 -10.43 -11.51 -1.28
C GLY A 292 -10.40 -9.98 -1.31
N GLY A 293 -11.09 -9.36 -0.35
CA GLY A 293 -11.02 -7.92 -0.13
C GLY A 293 -11.28 -7.13 -1.42
N PHE A 294 -10.30 -6.28 -1.78
CA PHE A 294 -10.37 -5.43 -2.97
C PHE A 294 -10.18 -6.18 -4.28
N PHE A 295 -9.63 -7.39 -4.26
CA PHE A 295 -9.41 -8.24 -5.43
C PHE A 295 -10.08 -9.61 -5.24
N PRO A 296 -11.42 -9.68 -5.32
CA PRO A 296 -12.17 -10.91 -5.02
C PRO A 296 -11.77 -12.13 -5.87
N LEU A 297 -11.26 -11.91 -7.09
CA LEU A 297 -10.76 -12.97 -7.98
C LEU A 297 -9.24 -12.99 -8.11
N GLY A 298 -8.56 -12.20 -7.28
CA GLY A 298 -7.11 -12.04 -7.27
C GLY A 298 -6.61 -10.96 -8.23
N ALA A 299 -5.40 -10.51 -7.95
CA ALA A 299 -4.62 -9.57 -8.75
C ALA A 299 -4.01 -10.28 -9.96
N ASN A 300 -3.83 -9.56 -11.08
CA ASN A 300 -3.32 -10.10 -12.34
C ASN A 300 -1.81 -9.91 -12.51
N GLY A 301 -1.25 -10.46 -13.59
CA GLY A 301 0.19 -10.48 -13.88
C GLY A 301 0.90 -11.74 -13.39
N LYS A 302 2.10 -12.00 -13.92
CA LYS A 302 2.85 -13.24 -13.65
C LYS A 302 3.15 -13.44 -12.16
N ILE A 303 3.55 -12.39 -11.46
CA ILE A 303 3.85 -12.46 -10.01
C ILE A 303 2.60 -12.84 -9.22
N ALA A 304 1.50 -12.11 -9.40
CA ALA A 304 0.28 -12.35 -8.64
C ALA A 304 -0.41 -13.68 -8.97
N THR A 305 -0.21 -14.21 -10.19
CA THR A 305 -0.72 -15.53 -10.58
C THR A 305 0.15 -16.67 -10.04
N THR A 306 1.49 -16.51 -10.06
CA THR A 306 2.42 -17.52 -9.53
C THR A 306 2.29 -17.67 -8.02
N VAL A 307 2.06 -16.59 -7.27
CA VAL A 307 1.86 -16.68 -5.81
C VAL A 307 0.59 -17.44 -5.44
N ARG A 308 -0.39 -17.55 -6.34
CA ARG A 308 -1.66 -18.25 -6.08
C ARG A 308 -1.61 -19.76 -6.33
N THR A 309 -0.59 -20.24 -7.02
CA THR A 309 -0.41 -21.66 -7.39
C THR A 309 0.53 -22.36 -6.44
#